data_AF-A0A6N2EEN2-F1
#
_entry.id   AF-A0A6N2EEN2-F1
#
_cell.length_a   1.000
_cell.length_b   1.000
_cell.length_c   1.000
_cell.angle_alpha   90.00
_cell.angle_beta   90.00
_cell.angle_gamma   90.00
#
_symmetry.space_group_name_H-M   'P 1'
#
loop_
_entity.id
_entity.type
_entity.pdbx_description
1 polymer ?
#
loop_
_entity_poly.entity_id
_entity_poly.type
_entity_poly.pdbx_seq_one_letter_code
_entity_poly.pdbx_strand_id
1 'polypeptide(L)' 'MSDASAEAPSSVAELVRQLQADRLWLLRHIDSGAWPRWRLDLAALERELGELLDRVGERSEAQD' A
#
# COMPACT_ATOMS: atom_id res chain seq x y z
N MET A 1 8.80 21.47 -4.63
CA MET A 1 7.40 21.54 -4.16
C MET A 1 6.54 21.85 -5.36
N SER A 2 5.36 21.22 -5.44
CA SER A 2 4.49 21.02 -6.61
C SER A 2 5.01 19.88 -7.51
N ASP A 3 4.28 18.80 -7.78
CA ASP A 3 2.84 18.62 -7.85
C ASP A 3 2.50 17.19 -7.40
N ALA A 4 1.71 17.07 -6.31
CA ALA A 4 1.10 15.81 -5.92
C ALA A 4 -0.40 15.91 -6.18
N SER A 5 -0.78 16.35 -7.38
CA SER A 5 -2.02 15.88 -7.98
C SER A 5 -1.82 14.38 -8.18
N ALA A 6 -2.19 13.58 -7.18
CA ALA A 6 -2.34 12.15 -7.34
C ALA A 6 -3.44 11.96 -8.38
N GLU A 7 -3.04 11.91 -9.65
CA GLU A 7 -3.90 11.54 -10.76
C GLU A 7 -4.57 10.24 -10.34
N ALA A 8 -5.90 10.21 -10.39
CA ALA A 8 -6.64 9.01 -10.03
C ALA A 8 -6.08 7.86 -10.88
N PRO A 9 -5.72 6.72 -10.28
CA PRO A 9 -5.03 5.67 -11.01
C PRO A 9 -5.87 5.26 -12.21
N SER A 10 -5.23 5.31 -13.39
CA SER A 10 -5.90 5.09 -14.67
C SER A 10 -6.22 3.62 -14.93
N SER A 11 -5.68 2.72 -14.10
CA SER A 11 -5.91 1.27 -14.15
C SER A 11 -5.80 0.62 -12.77
N VAL A 12 -6.39 -0.57 -12.62
CA VAL A 12 -6.26 -1.39 -11.40
C VAL A 12 -4.80 -1.76 -11.14
N ALA A 13 -4.03 -2.08 -12.19
CA ALA A 13 -2.61 -2.38 -12.06
C ALA A 13 -1.79 -1.19 -11.53
N GLU A 14 -2.12 0.03 -11.96
CA GLU A 14 -1.50 1.25 -11.45
C GLU A 14 -1.89 1.53 -10.00
N LEU A 15 -3.17 1.35 -9.64
CA LEU A 15 -3.63 1.45 -8.26
C LEU A 15 -2.90 0.47 -7.34
N VAL A 16 -2.75 -0.79 -7.77
CA VAL A 16 -2.03 -1.82 -7.01
C VAL A 16 -0.57 -1.41 -6.78
N ARG A 17 0.13 -0.91 -7.81
CA ARG A 17 1.51 -0.42 -7.67
C ARG A 17 1.62 0.76 -6.69
N GLN A 18 0.69 1.70 -6.75
CA GLN A 18 0.68 2.85 -5.83
C GLN A 18 0.46 2.38 -4.37
N LEU A 19 -0.51 1.49 -4.15
CA LEU A 19 -0.79 0.94 -2.83
C LEU A 19 0.38 0.12 -2.27
N GLN A 20 1.13 -0.60 -3.12
CA GLN A 20 2.37 -1.27 -2.72
C GLN A 20 3.44 -0.27 -2.27
N ALA A 21 3.61 0.84 -3.00
CA ALA A 21 4.56 1.89 -2.62
C ALA A 21 4.17 2.56 -1.29
N ASP A 22 2.88 2.85 -1.11
CA ASP A 22 2.34 3.45 0.11
C ASP A 22 2.48 2.51 1.32
N ARG A 23 2.25 1.20 1.12
CA ARG A 23 2.46 0.17 2.14
C ARG A 23 3.91 0.12 2.61
N LEU A 24 4.87 0.15 1.68
CA LEU A 24 6.30 0.19 2.02
C LEU A 24 6.68 1.48 2.74
N TRP A 25 6.08 2.61 2.36
CA TRP A 25 6.26 3.88 3.07
C TRP A 25 5.75 3.78 4.51
N LEU A 26 4.55 3.21 4.71
CA LEU A 26 3.94 3.04 6.03
C LEU A 26 4.81 2.16 6.93
N LEU A 27 5.28 1.01 6.42
CA LEU A 27 6.14 0.09 7.17
C LEU A 27 7.44 0.76 7.64
N ARG A 28 8.12 1.51 6.76
CA ARG A 28 9.33 2.26 7.13
C ARG A 28 9.09 3.27 8.25
N HIS A 29 7.94 3.94 8.26
CA HIS A 29 7.59 4.90 9.29
C HIS A 29 7.23 4.22 10.61
N ILE A 30 6.50 3.11 10.56
CA ILE A 30 6.23 2.27 11.73
C ILE A 30 7.56 1.84 12.36
N ASP A 31 8.49 1.32 11.56
CA ASP A 31 9.80 0.84 12.02
C ASP A 31 10.71 1.95 12.57
N SER A 32 10.58 3.17 12.06
CA SER A 32 11.29 4.34 12.61
C SER A 32 10.72 4.86 13.93
N GLY A 33 9.61 4.28 14.41
CA GLY A 33 8.97 4.67 15.67
C GLY A 33 7.89 5.75 15.51
N ALA A 34 7.44 6.03 14.28
CA ALA A 34 6.32 6.93 14.07
C ALA A 34 5.00 6.37 14.67
N TRP A 35 4.12 7.27 15.06
CA TRP A 35 2.78 6.97 15.63
C TRP A 35 2.79 5.88 16.70
N PRO A 36 3.54 6.04 17.80
CA PRO A 36 3.71 4.99 18.81
C PRO A 36 2.38 4.53 19.42
N ARG A 37 1.37 5.42 19.50
CA ARG A 37 0.02 5.09 20.00
C ARG A 37 -0.74 4.12 19.09
N TRP A 38 -0.49 4.15 17.77
CA TRP A 38 -1.23 3.39 16.77
C TRP A 38 -0.37 2.32 16.09
N ARG A 39 0.86 2.08 16.58
CA ARG A 39 1.84 1.19 15.94
C ARG A 39 1.25 -0.18 15.64
N LEU A 40 0.53 -0.77 16.60
CA LEU A 40 -0.05 -2.11 16.45
C LEU A 40 -1.21 -2.12 15.46
N ASP A 41 -2.10 -1.13 15.54
CA ASP A 41 -3.24 -1.00 14.62
C ASP A 41 -2.76 -0.76 13.19
N LEU A 42 -1.78 0.12 13.00
CA LEU A 42 -1.19 0.41 11.70
C LEU A 42 -0.44 -0.80 11.12
N ALA A 43 0.25 -1.59 11.95
CA ALA A 43 0.89 -2.82 11.50
C ALA A 43 -0.12 -3.90 11.10
N ALA A 44 -1.26 -3.99 11.82
CA ALA A 44 -2.34 -4.89 11.43
C ALA A 44 -2.95 -4.49 10.08
N LEU A 45 -3.25 -3.19 9.90
CA LEU A 45 -3.77 -2.66 8.63
C LEU A 45 -2.77 -2.84 7.47
N GLU A 46 -1.48 -2.60 7.71
CA GLU A 46 -0.41 -2.81 6.73
C GLU A 46 -0.36 -4.27 6.26
N ARG A 47 -0.52 -5.22 7.19
CA ARG A 47 -0.56 -6.65 6.88
C ARG A 47 -1.81 -7.03 6.08
N GLU A 48 -2.99 -6.59 6.51
CA GLU A 48 -4.25 -6.84 5.79
C GLU A 48 -4.21 -6.27 4.36
N LEU A 49 -3.61 -5.10 4.20
CA LEU A 49 -3.39 -4.49 2.89
C LEU A 49 -2.44 -5.34 2.04
N GLY A 50 -1.36 -5.87 2.62
CA GLY A 50 -0.46 -6.82 1.94
C GLY A 50 -1.20 -8.04 1.41
N GLU A 51 -1.98 -8.72 2.26
CA GLU A 51 -2.76 -9.91 1.89
C GLU A 51 -3.81 -9.61 0.81
N LEU A 52 -4.35 -8.39 0.76
CA LEU A 52 -5.26 -7.97 -0.31
C LEU A 52 -4.53 -7.75 -1.63
N LEU A 53 -3.39 -7.05 -1.61
CA LEU A 53 -2.61 -6.74 -2.81
C LEU A 53 -2.05 -8.01 -3.45
N ASP A 54 -1.58 -8.97 -2.66
CA ASP A 54 -1.09 -10.27 -3.14
C ASP A 54 -2.20 -11.02 -3.89
N ARG A 55 -3.41 -11.09 -3.31
CA ARG A 55 -4.58 -11.72 -3.95
C ARG A 55 -5.02 -11.04 -5.24
N VAL A 56 -4.86 -9.72 -5.34
CA VAL A 56 -5.17 -8.98 -6.58
C VAL A 56 -4.09 -9.22 -7.63
N GLY A 57 -2.83 -9.32 -7.23
CA GLY A 57 -1.71 -9.72 -8.11
C GLY A 57 -1.94 -11.10 -8.72
N GLU A 58 -2.22 -12.10 -7.88
CA GLU A 58 -2.52 -13.47 -8.32
C GLU A 58 -3.68 -13.55 -9.31
N ARG A 59 -4.75 -12.76 -9.09
CA ARG A 59 -5.90 -12.71 -10.00
C ARG A 59 -5.59 -12.02 -11.32
N SER A 60 -4.73 -11.01 -11.30
CA SER A 60 -4.34 -10.29 -12.51
C SER A 60 -3.47 -11.18 -13.40
N GLU A 61 -2.53 -11.93 -12.82
CA GLU A 61 -1.69 -12.90 -13.54
C GLU A 61 -2.49 -14.09 -14.09
N ALA A 62 -3.56 -14.51 -13.41
CA ALA A 62 -4.43 -15.60 -13.87
C ALA A 62 -5.39 -15.22 -15.01
N GLN A 63 -5.49 -13.92 -15.34
CA GLN A 63 -6.35 -13.39 -16.41
C GLN A 63 -5.58 -13.05 -17.70
N ASP A 64 -4.24 -13.09 -17.67
CA ASP A 64 -3.33 -12.95 -18.82
C ASP A 64 -2.92 -14.32 -19.40
#